data_AF-A0A9D3U866-F1
#
_entry.id   AF-A0A9D3U866-F1
#
_cell.length_a   1.000
_cell.length_b   1.000
_cell.length_c   1.000
_cell.angle_alpha   90.00
_cell.angle_beta   90.00
_cell.angle_gamma   90.00
#
_symmetry.space_group_name_H-M   'P 1'
#
loop_
_entity.id
_entity.type
_entity.pdbx_description
1 polymer ?
#
loop_
_entity_poly.entity_id
_entity_poly.type
_entity_poly.pdbx_seq_one_letter_code
_entity_poly.pdbx_strand_id
1 'polypeptide(L)'
;MSKDGLRINHLFFADNALLFVKNQRSEVEAFIRILDNFTKMLGQSINLEKSMVYFSPNTSVPQHAAFGGLLKMKVVDKLDSYLSLPIPIAKKRPRIFQNILDRIASRINSWLKRLL
;
A
#
# COMPACT_ATOMS: atom_id res chain seq x y z
N MET A 1 -3.51 14.43 4.28
CA MET A 1 -2.57 14.06 5.34
C MET A 1 -2.53 15.21 6.36
N SER A 2 -2.45 14.92 7.66
CA SER A 2 -2.37 15.94 8.71
C SER A 2 -1.10 16.78 8.53
N LYS A 3 -1.17 18.10 8.75
CA LYS A 3 -0.01 18.99 8.64
C LYS A 3 1.04 18.74 9.74
N ASP A 4 0.64 18.12 10.85
CA ASP A 4 1.46 17.88 12.05
C ASP A 4 1.66 16.39 12.39
N GLY A 5 1.36 15.48 11.45
CA GLY A 5 1.56 14.05 11.64
C GLY A 5 2.98 13.61 11.24
N LEU A 6 3.48 12.53 11.85
CA LEU A 6 4.72 11.87 11.45
C LEU A 6 4.69 11.61 9.93
N ARG A 7 5.67 12.15 9.18
CA ARG A 7 5.76 11.97 7.73
C ARG A 7 6.30 10.57 7.41
N ILE A 8 5.42 9.58 7.49
CA ILE A 8 5.72 8.21 7.05
C ILE A 8 5.62 8.19 5.52
N ASN A 9 6.75 7.96 4.85
CA ASN A 9 6.80 7.84 3.39
C ASN A 9 6.90 6.37 2.92
N HIS A 10 7.17 5.43 3.83
CA HIS A 10 7.32 4.02 3.50
C HIS A 10 7.04 3.11 4.70
N LEU A 11 6.69 1.86 4.41
CA LEU A 11 6.63 0.74 5.35
C LEU A 11 7.19 -0.50 4.65
N PHE A 12 8.18 -1.14 5.27
CA PHE A 12 8.84 -2.33 4.75
C PHE A 12 8.64 -3.50 5.72
N PHE A 13 8.31 -4.67 5.18
CA PHE A 13 8.24 -5.91 5.94
C PHE A 13 8.58 -7.08 5.03
N ALA A 14 9.64 -7.81 5.39
CA ALA A 14 10.20 -8.89 4.57
C ALA A 14 10.40 -8.43 3.11
N ASP A 15 9.71 -9.07 2.18
CA ASP A 15 9.72 -8.83 0.73
C ASP A 15 8.69 -7.78 0.26
N ASN A 16 7.85 -7.25 1.16
CA ASN A 16 6.76 -6.34 0.82
C ASN A 16 7.05 -4.90 1.23
N ALA A 17 6.87 -3.97 0.28
CA ALA A 17 7.01 -2.53 0.49
C ALA A 17 5.69 -1.80 0.22
N LEU A 18 5.31 -0.88 1.11
CA LEU A 18 4.25 0.10 0.90
C LEU A 18 4.89 1.48 0.87
N LEU A 19 4.77 2.19 -0.26
CA LEU A 19 5.47 3.44 -0.52
C LEU A 19 4.46 4.56 -0.77
N PHE A 20 4.69 5.73 -0.18
CA PHE A 20 3.86 6.91 -0.34
C PHE A 20 4.64 7.97 -1.10
N VAL A 21 4.14 8.33 -2.29
CA VAL A 21 4.76 9.31 -3.17
C VAL A 21 3.80 10.46 -3.37
N LYS A 22 4.30 11.70 -3.31
CA LYS A 22 3.49 12.86 -3.68
C LYS A 22 3.14 12.78 -5.15
N ASN A 23 1.90 13.12 -5.48
CA ASN A 23 1.43 13.14 -6.86
C ASN A 23 1.95 14.39 -7.62
N GLN A 24 3.27 14.50 -7.73
CA GLN A 24 4.00 15.53 -8.48
C GLN A 24 4.95 14.84 -9.43
N ARG A 25 5.11 15.39 -10.63
CA ARG A 25 5.89 14.77 -11.70
C ARG A 25 7.33 14.45 -11.28
N SER A 26 8.02 15.43 -10.68
CA SER A 26 9.40 15.28 -10.19
C SER A 26 9.53 14.17 -9.15
N GLU A 27 8.56 14.05 -8.24
CA GLU A 27 8.55 13.05 -7.17
C GLU A 27 8.31 11.64 -7.74
N VAL A 28 7.40 11.50 -8.72
CA VAL A 28 7.14 10.22 -9.42
C VAL A 28 8.35 9.80 -10.26
N GLU A 29 8.98 10.73 -10.97
CA GLU A 29 10.19 10.45 -11.75
C GLU A 29 11.37 10.06 -10.84
N ALA A 30 11.55 10.74 -9.71
CA ALA A 30 12.56 10.39 -8.72
C ALA A 30 12.30 9.00 -8.12
N PHE A 31 11.04 8.68 -7.82
CA PHE A 31 10.63 7.36 -7.35
C PHE A 31 10.99 6.24 -8.34
N ILE A 32 10.70 6.44 -9.63
CA ILE A 32 11.05 5.47 -10.67
C ILE A 32 12.57 5.25 -10.76
N ARG A 33 13.35 6.34 -10.68
CA ARG A 33 14.83 6.25 -10.66
C ARG A 33 15.33 5.47 -9.44
N ILE A 34 14.72 5.66 -8.28
CA ILE A 34 15.08 4.92 -7.06
C ILE A 34 14.80 3.43 -7.25
N LEU A 35 13.63 3.08 -7.78
CA LEU A 35 13.28 1.68 -8.06
C LEU A 35 14.25 1.02 -9.06
N ASP A 36 14.59 1.72 -10.15
CA ASP A 36 15.53 1.23 -11.16
C ASP A 36 16.96 1.08 -10.61
N ASN A 37 17.41 2.01 -9.76
CA ASN A 37 18.70 1.87 -9.09
C ASN A 37 18.70 0.70 -8.09
N PHE A 38 17.62 0.55 -7.33
CA PHE A 38 17.48 -0.53 -6.35
C PHE A 38 17.57 -1.91 -7.01
N THR A 39 16.84 -2.13 -8.11
CA THR A 39 16.87 -3.38 -8.85
C THR A 39 18.26 -3.67 -9.43
N LYS A 40 18.92 -2.66 -10.00
CA LYS A 40 20.29 -2.78 -10.52
C LYS A 40 21.32 -3.11 -9.44
N MET A 41 21.25 -2.47 -8.28
CA MET A 41 22.23 -2.67 -7.20
C MET A 41 22.07 -4.01 -6.51
N LEU A 42 20.84 -4.48 -6.29
CA LEU A 42 20.58 -5.74 -5.59
C LEU A 42 20.51 -6.95 -6.54
N GLY A 43 20.53 -6.73 -7.86
CA GLY A 43 20.32 -7.78 -8.86
C GLY A 43 18.92 -8.42 -8.78
N GLN A 44 17.98 -7.74 -8.12
CA GLN A 44 16.61 -8.21 -7.90
C GLN A 44 15.66 -7.48 -8.84
N SER A 45 14.57 -8.14 -9.25
CA SER A 45 13.51 -7.52 -10.03
C SER A 45 12.29 -7.20 -9.16
N ILE A 46 11.62 -6.10 -9.47
CA ILE A 46 10.31 -5.81 -8.90
C ILE A 46 9.30 -6.73 -9.59
N ASN A 47 8.53 -7.46 -8.80
CA ASN A 47 7.41 -8.24 -9.33
C ASN A 47 6.26 -7.30 -9.70
N LEU A 48 6.21 -6.86 -10.96
CA LEU A 48 5.20 -5.93 -11.46
C LEU A 48 3.78 -6.52 -11.44
N GLU A 49 3.64 -7.85 -11.51
CA GLU A 49 2.33 -8.53 -11.43
C GLU A 49 1.72 -8.43 -10.03
N LYS A 50 2.56 -8.51 -8.99
CA LYS A 50 2.15 -8.36 -7.58
C LYS A 50 2.13 -6.91 -7.10
N SER A 51 2.76 -6.01 -7.84
CA SER A 51 2.86 -4.58 -7.48
C SER A 51 1.62 -3.81 -7.93
N MET A 52 1.17 -2.89 -7.08
CA MET A 52 -0.03 -2.10 -7.31
C MET A 52 0.21 -0.62 -7.03
N VAL A 53 -0.49 0.24 -7.76
CA VAL A 53 -0.48 1.69 -7.56
C VAL A 53 -1.90 2.17 -7.31
N TYR A 54 -2.05 2.96 -6.25
CA TYR A 54 -3.30 3.65 -5.94
C TYR A 54 -3.08 5.16 -6.08
N PHE A 55 -4.00 5.83 -6.76
CA PHE A 55 -4.03 7.28 -6.85
C PHE A 55 -5.11 7.85 -5.93
N SER A 56 -4.79 8.93 -5.21
CA SER A 56 -5.77 9.60 -4.36
C SER A 56 -6.99 10.08 -5.18
N PRO A 57 -8.18 10.21 -4.58
CA PRO A 57 -9.37 10.66 -5.31
C PRO A 57 -9.24 12.08 -5.89
N ASN A 58 -8.28 12.86 -5.39
CA ASN A 58 -7.99 14.21 -5.85
C ASN A 58 -6.99 14.26 -7.01
N THR A 59 -6.54 13.10 -7.52
CA THR A 59 -5.65 13.01 -8.68
C THR A 59 -6.45 13.25 -9.95
N SER A 60 -5.96 14.14 -10.83
CA SER A 60 -6.65 14.43 -12.09
C SER A 60 -6.51 13.28 -13.10
N VAL A 61 -7.48 13.14 -14.01
CA VAL A 61 -7.45 12.13 -15.09
C VAL A 61 -6.16 12.18 -15.92
N PRO A 62 -5.66 13.36 -16.33
CA PRO A 62 -4.39 13.45 -17.06
C PRO A 62 -3.19 12.94 -16.25
N GLN A 63 -3.14 13.22 -14.95
CA GLN A 63 -2.09 12.71 -14.07
C GLN A 63 -2.18 11.20 -13.89
N HIS A 64 -3.38 10.67 -13.79
CA HIS A 64 -3.64 9.24 -13.68
C HIS A 64 -3.11 8.48 -14.90
N ALA A 65 -3.40 8.99 -16.11
CA ALA A 65 -2.90 8.42 -17.36
C ALA A 65 -1.37 8.53 -17.46
N ALA A 66 -0.82 9.72 -17.18
CA ALA A 66 0.62 9.97 -17.27
C ALA A 66 1.44 9.11 -16.31
N PHE A 67 1.06 9.06 -15.03
CA PHE A 67 1.83 8.33 -14.02
C PHE A 67 1.54 6.83 -14.02
N GLY A 68 0.31 6.42 -14.37
CA GLY A 68 -0.03 5.01 -14.55
C GLY A 68 0.82 4.35 -15.64
N GLY A 69 1.00 5.01 -16.78
CA GLY A 69 1.86 4.51 -17.87
C GLY A 69 3.34 4.44 -17.50
N LEU A 70 3.82 5.35 -16.66
CA LEU A 70 5.23 5.39 -16.25
C LEU A 70 5.61 4.28 -15.26
N LEU A 71 4.71 3.93 -14.33
CA LEU A 71 4.99 2.98 -13.26
C LEU A 71 4.91 1.51 -13.72
N LYS A 72 4.18 1.22 -14.81
CA LYS A 72 3.97 -0.15 -15.33
C LYS A 72 3.43 -1.15 -14.30
N MET A 73 2.80 -0.66 -13.25
CA MET A 73 2.16 -1.43 -12.19
C MET A 73 0.65 -1.41 -12.39
N LYS A 74 -0.05 -2.40 -11.82
CA LYS A 74 -1.51 -2.43 -11.86
C LYS A 74 -2.07 -1.24 -11.08
N VAL A 75 -2.82 -0.38 -11.76
CA VAL A 75 -3.55 0.70 -11.09
C VAL A 75 -4.84 0.15 -10.48
N VAL A 76 -5.10 0.48 -9.23
CA VAL A 76 -6.23 -0.04 -8.45
C VAL A 76 -7.00 1.07 -7.74
N ASP A 77 -8.32 0.91 -7.63
CA ASP A 77 -9.19 1.83 -6.88
C ASP A 77 -9.09 1.66 -5.36
N LYS A 78 -8.52 0.53 -4.93
CA LYS A 78 -8.25 0.21 -3.53
C LYS A 78 -6.97 -0.61 -3.44
N LEU A 79 -6.14 -0.33 -2.45
CA LEU A 79 -5.05 -1.23 -2.11
C LEU A 79 -5.61 -2.41 -1.32
N ASP A 80 -5.09 -3.60 -1.58
CA ASP A 80 -5.35 -4.77 -0.76
C ASP A 80 -4.72 -4.61 0.65
N SER A 81 -5.01 -5.54 1.55
CA SER A 81 -4.44 -5.50 2.89
C SER A 81 -2.92 -5.63 2.87
N TYR A 82 -2.22 -4.76 3.59
CA TYR A 82 -0.80 -4.93 3.88
C TYR A 82 -0.66 -5.79 5.13
N LEU A 83 -0.03 -6.97 5.03
CA LEU A 83 0.12 -7.91 6.15
C LEU A 83 -1.22 -8.35 6.77
N SER A 84 -2.26 -8.55 5.95
CA SER A 84 -3.65 -8.80 6.41
C SER A 84 -4.27 -7.63 7.20
N LEU A 85 -3.60 -6.49 7.29
CA LEU A 85 -4.14 -5.27 7.86
C LEU A 85 -4.74 -4.43 6.72
N PRO A 86 -6.00 -4.01 6.85
CA PRO A 86 -6.62 -3.14 5.87
C PRO A 86 -5.87 -1.79 5.86
N ILE A 87 -5.51 -1.31 4.68
CA ILE A 87 -4.88 0.01 4.50
C ILE A 87 -6.01 1.05 4.49
N PRO A 88 -6.17 1.89 5.53
CA PRO A 88 -7.21 2.89 5.55
C PRO A 88 -6.77 4.08 4.69
N ILE A 89 -7.23 4.13 3.45
CA ILE A 89 -6.87 5.18 2.49
C ILE A 89 -7.74 6.45 2.70
N ALA A 90 -8.83 6.35 3.48
CA ALA A 90 -9.73 7.46 3.82
C ALA A 90 -9.95 7.59 5.34
N LYS A 91 -10.56 8.72 5.76
CA LYS A 91 -10.83 9.12 7.16
C LYS A 91 -11.12 7.93 8.08
N LYS A 92 -10.59 8.00 9.32
CA LYS A 92 -10.79 7.04 10.43
C LYS A 92 -12.18 6.39 10.39
N ARG A 93 -12.26 5.15 9.91
CA ARG A 93 -13.45 4.31 9.99
C ARG A 93 -13.12 3.11 10.86
N PRO A 94 -13.52 3.10 12.13
CA PRO A 94 -13.29 1.97 13.04
C PRO A 94 -13.77 0.62 12.46
N ARG A 95 -14.84 0.66 11.66
CA ARG A 95 -15.43 -0.51 10.97
C ARG A 95 -14.46 -1.26 10.06
N ILE A 96 -13.39 -0.63 9.58
CA ILE A 96 -12.41 -1.28 8.70
C ILE A 96 -11.67 -2.42 9.43
N PHE A 97 -11.52 -2.32 10.76
CA PHE A 97 -10.85 -3.34 11.58
C PHE A 97 -11.77 -4.47 12.05
N GLN A 98 -13.07 -4.44 11.71
CA GLN A 98 -14.04 -5.43 12.18
C GLN A 98 -13.64 -6.86 11.78
N ASN A 99 -13.17 -7.05 10.54
CA ASN A 99 -12.69 -8.34 10.05
C ASN A 99 -11.54 -8.91 10.90
N ILE A 100 -10.69 -8.05 11.47
CA ILE A 100 -9.60 -8.49 12.36
C ILE A 100 -10.17 -8.92 13.70
N LEU A 101 -11.09 -8.13 14.27
CA LEU A 101 -11.76 -8.46 15.52
C LEU A 101 -12.53 -9.78 15.42
N ASP A 102 -13.24 -10.01 14.31
CA ASP A 102 -14.00 -11.24 14.06
C ASP A 102 -13.09 -12.45 13.97
N ARG A 103 -11.92 -12.31 13.31
CA ARG A 103 -10.90 -13.37 13.23
C ARG A 103 -10.30 -13.71 14.59
N ILE A 104 -10.02 -12.70 15.41
CA ILE A 104 -9.51 -12.90 16.78
C ILE A 104 -10.55 -13.61 17.63
N ALA A 105 -11.80 -13.14 17.61
CA ALA A 105 -12.90 -13.75 18.36
C ALA A 105 -13.14 -15.21 17.94
N SER A 106 -13.10 -15.49 16.63
CA SER A 106 -13.21 -16.85 16.09
C SER A 106 -12.09 -17.77 16.61
N ARG A 107 -10.83 -17.31 16.60
CA ARG A 107 -9.70 -18.08 17.16
C ARG A 107 -9.87 -18.37 18.66
N ILE A 108 -10.27 -17.38 19.45
CA ILE A 108 -10.51 -17.54 20.89
C ILE A 108 -11.60 -18.59 21.13
N ASN A 109 -12.71 -18.50 20.42
CA ASN A 109 -13.82 -19.44 20.55
C ASN A 109 -13.42 -20.87 20.13
N SER A 110 -12.63 -21.03 19.06
CA SER A 110 -12.11 -22.33 18.66
C SER A 110 -11.20 -22.95 19.73
N TRP A 111 -10.41 -22.15 20.45
CA TRP A 111 -9.56 -22.66 21.53
C TRP A 111 -10.38 -23.05 22.76
N LEU A 112 -11.36 -22.24 23.15
CA LEU A 112 -12.26 -22.56 24.27
C LEU A 112 -13.04 -23.86 24.01
N LYS A 113 -13.53 -24.08 22.79
CA LYS A 113 -14.21 -25.31 22.38
C LYS A 113 -13.34 -26.57 22.37
N ARG A 114 -12.01 -26.42 22.43
CA ARG A 114 -11.05 -27.53 22.47
C ARG A 114 -10.53 -27.80 23.89
N LEU A 115 -10.86 -26.92 24.84
CA LEU A 115 -10.53 -27.04 26.26
C LEU A 115 -11.72 -27.55 27.10
N LEU A 116 -12.93 -27.47 26.55
CA LEU A 116 -14.15 -28.13 27.03
C LEU A 116 -14.33 -29.46 26.28
#